data_AF-A0A7C9HTJ0-F1
#
_entry.id   AF-A0A7C9HTJ0-F1
#
_cell.length_a   1.000
_cell.length_b   1.000
_cell.length_c   1.000
_cell.angle_alpha   90.00
_cell.angle_beta   90.00
_cell.angle_gamma   90.00
#
_symmetry.space_group_name_H-M   'P 1'
#
loop_
_entity.id
_entity.type
_entity.pdbx_description
1 polymer ?
#
loop_
_entity_poly.entity_id
_entity_poly.type
_entity_poly.pdbx_seq_one_letter_code
_entity_poly.pdbx_strand_id
1 'polypeptide(L)' 'MGKDDILRKLDRQVINHIHAMRKSLGKPPYDAVRSYFPQGDAVSDSSAFHQETHIQFALRNPHCVLGYFRVRDAEVRAI' A
#
# COMPACT_ATOMS: atom_id res chain seq x y z
N MET A 1 0.88 -20.02 -12.81
CA MET A 1 0.60 -18.79 -12.05
C MET A 1 1.84 -17.91 -12.19
N GLY A 2 1.72 -16.75 -12.83
CA GLY A 2 2.87 -15.92 -13.20
C GLY A 2 3.61 -15.42 -11.96
N LYS A 3 4.93 -15.33 -12.07
CA LYS A 3 5.83 -14.68 -11.11
C LYS A 3 5.20 -13.36 -10.65
N ASP A 4 5.07 -13.15 -9.34
CA ASP A 4 4.52 -11.92 -8.76
C ASP A 4 5.36 -10.72 -9.22
N ASP A 5 5.00 -10.12 -10.36
CA ASP A 5 5.60 -8.87 -10.79
C ASP A 5 5.08 -7.80 -9.82
N ILE A 6 5.98 -7.31 -8.96
CA ILE A 6 5.68 -6.27 -7.98
C ILE A 6 5.42 -4.94 -8.73
N LEU A 7 4.20 -4.78 -9.24
CA LEU A 7 3.80 -3.67 -10.11
C LEU A 7 3.30 -2.46 -9.31
N ARG A 8 4.12 -1.96 -8.38
CA ARG A 8 3.78 -0.76 -7.56
C ARG A 8 3.36 0.47 -8.37
N LYS A 9 3.85 0.57 -9.62
CA LYS A 9 3.46 1.63 -10.56
C LYS A 9 2.00 1.53 -11.00
N LEU A 10 1.46 0.31 -11.10
CA LEU A 10 0.06 0.07 -11.43
C LEU A 10 -0.83 0.41 -10.23
N ASP A 11 -0.47 -0.05 -9.02
CA ASP A 11 -1.20 0.30 -7.79
C ASP A 11 -1.38 1.81 -7.64
N ARG A 12 -0.28 2.56 -7.81
CA ARG A 12 -0.29 4.02 -7.82
C ARG A 12 -1.25 4.60 -8.87
N GLN A 13 -1.23 4.06 -10.09
CA GLN A 13 -2.07 4.54 -11.19
C GLN A 13 -3.56 4.29 -10.91
N VAL A 14 -3.91 3.11 -10.41
CA VAL A 14 -5.29 2.75 -10.03
C VAL A 14 -5.80 3.70 -8.95
N ILE A 15 -5.02 3.93 -7.89
CA ILE A 15 -5.42 4.82 -6.79
C ILE A 15 -5.61 6.25 -7.29
N ASN A 16 -4.69 6.75 -8.14
CA ASN A 16 -4.82 8.08 -8.73
C ASN A 16 -6.05 8.19 -9.65
N HIS A 17 -6.33 7.16 -10.45
CA HIS A 17 -7.49 7.12 -11.33
C HIS A 17 -8.80 7.17 -10.55
N ILE A 18 -8.93 6.39 -9.47
CA ILE A 18 -10.10 6.42 -8.59
C ILE A 18 -10.30 7.82 -8.00
N HIS A 19 -9.25 8.49 -7.55
CA HIS A 19 -9.35 9.85 -7.03
C HIS A 19 -9.78 10.85 -8.11
N ALA A 20 -9.25 10.74 -9.34
CA ALA A 20 -9.66 11.58 -10.46
C ALA A 20 -11.15 11.40 -10.78
N MET A 21 -11.63 10.16 -10.78
CA MET A 21 -13.05 9.83 -10.97
C MET A 21 -13.93 10.39 -9.83
N ARG A 22 -13.49 10.29 -8.58
CA ARG A 22 -14.23 10.89 -7.45
C ARG A 22 -14.36 12.39 -7.60
N LYS A 23 -13.28 13.06 -8.04
CA LYS A 23 -13.28 14.50 -8.32
C LYS A 23 -14.28 14.85 -9.42
N SER A 24 -14.33 14.10 -10.53
CA SER A 24 -15.30 14.37 -11.61
C SER A 24 -16.75 14.13 -11.17
N LEU A 25 -16.97 13.20 -10.24
CA LEU A 25 -18.28 12.90 -9.67
C LEU A 25 -18.67 13.80 -8.48
N GLY A 26 -17.87 14.82 -8.14
CA GLY A 26 -18.14 15.70 -6.99
C GLY A 26 -18.11 15.00 -5.63
N LYS A 27 -17.41 13.86 -5.52
CA LYS A 27 -17.29 13.07 -4.29
C LYS A 27 -16.05 13.53 -3.49
N PRO A 28 -16.08 13.47 -2.15
CA PRO A 28 -14.94 13.84 -1.32
C PRO A 28 -13.72 12.94 -1.61
N PRO A 29 -12.49 13.46 -1.58
CA PRO A 29 -11.28 12.63 -1.71
C PRO A 29 -11.15 11.69 -0.51
N TYR A 30 -10.35 10.63 -0.65
CA TYR A 30 -9.89 9.88 0.51
C TYR A 30 -8.61 10.51 1.06
N ASP A 31 -8.46 10.52 2.39
CA ASP A 31 -7.24 11.02 3.05
C ASP A 31 -6.10 9.99 2.99
N ALA A 32 -6.44 8.71 3.15
CA ALA A 32 -5.53 7.59 3.02
C ALA A 32 -6.28 6.36 2.50
N VAL A 33 -5.57 5.50 1.75
CA VAL A 33 -6.05 4.18 1.33
C VAL A 33 -5.13 3.13 1.92
N ARG A 34 -5.69 2.06 2.48
CA ARG A 34 -4.96 0.88 2.95
C ARG A 34 -5.49 -0.36 2.26
N SER A 35 -4.61 -1.29 1.90
CA SER A 35 -5.06 -2.59 1.37
C SER A 35 -4.11 -3.71 1.78
N TYR A 36 -4.68 -4.90 1.87
CA TYR A 36 -4.00 -6.17 2.05
C TYR A 36 -3.38 -6.64 0.72
N PHE A 37 -2.12 -7.05 0.76
CA PHE A 37 -1.40 -7.60 -0.41
C PHE A 37 -0.78 -8.94 -0.02
N PRO A 38 -1.40 -10.08 -0.42
CA PRO A 38 -0.75 -11.37 -0.34
C PRO A 38 0.34 -11.43 -1.42
N GLN A 39 1.57 -11.73 -1.02
CA GLN A 39 2.70 -11.83 -1.94
C GLN A 39 3.61 -12.98 -1.53
N GLY A 40 4.18 -13.65 -2.52
CA GLY A 40 5.04 -14.82 -2.31
C GLY A 40 4.24 -16.08 -2.07
N ASP A 41 4.90 -17.12 -1.57
CA ASP A 41 4.28 -18.42 -1.38
C ASP A 41 3.34 -18.45 -0.17
N ALA A 42 2.30 -19.28 -0.24
CA ALA A 42 1.40 -19.52 0.88
C ALA A 42 2.19 -20.09 2.07
N VAL A 43 1.90 -19.60 3.28
CA VAL A 43 2.58 -20.09 4.50
C VAL A 43 2.03 -21.45 4.95
N SER A 44 0.74 -21.72 4.67
CA SER A 44 0.09 -23.02 4.85
C SER A 44 -1.20 -23.08 4.05
N ASP A 45 -1.72 -24.29 3.82
CA ASP A 45 -2.92 -24.54 3.00
C ASP A 45 -4.19 -23.85 3.52
N SER A 46 -4.26 -23.56 4.82
CA SER A 46 -5.41 -22.93 5.47
C SER A 46 -5.22 -21.44 5.76
N SER A 47 -4.02 -20.91 5.53
CA SER A 47 -3.68 -19.53 5.86
C SER A 47 -3.96 -18.60 4.70
N ALA A 48 -4.58 -17.45 4.99
CA ALA A 48 -4.68 -16.36 4.02
C ALA A 48 -3.35 -15.59 3.88
N PHE A 49 -2.38 -15.83 4.77
CA PHE A 49 -1.05 -15.20 4.75
C PHE A 49 -0.08 -15.93 3.83
N HIS A 50 0.71 -15.13 3.13
CA HIS A 50 1.84 -15.53 2.31
C HIS A 50 3.13 -14.98 2.94
N GLN A 51 4.28 -15.54 2.55
CA GLN A 51 5.58 -15.22 3.17
C GLN A 51 5.92 -13.71 3.14
N GLU A 52 5.50 -13.01 2.10
CA GLU A 52 5.75 -11.57 1.92
C GLU A 52 4.45 -10.75 1.99
N THR A 53 3.42 -11.30 2.63
CA THR A 53 2.19 -10.57 2.89
C THR A 53 2.49 -9.25 3.59
N HIS A 54 1.98 -8.16 3.03
CA HIS A 54 2.13 -6.83 3.59
C HIS A 54 0.89 -5.98 3.40
N ILE A 55 0.81 -4.88 4.14
CA ILE A 55 -0.19 -3.84 3.93
C ILE A 55 0.50 -2.71 3.15
N GLN A 56 -0.12 -2.24 2.06
CA GLN A 56 0.29 -0.98 1.46
C GLN A 56 -0.62 0.15 1.91
N PHE A 57 -0.01 1.32 2.07
CA PHE A 57 -0.68 2.57 2.39
C PHE A 57 -0.39 3.61 1.31
N ALA A 58 -1.43 4.26 0.80
CA ALA A 58 -1.32 5.44 -0.03
C ALA A 58 -1.89 6.65 0.73
N LEU A 59 -0.99 7.54 1.16
CA LEU A 59 -1.34 8.77 1.87
C LEU A 59 -1.59 9.90 0.87
N ARG A 60 -2.74 10.57 0.98
CA ARG A 60 -3.12 11.73 0.15
C ARG A 60 -3.16 13.01 0.96
N ASN A 61 -3.61 12.93 2.20
CA ASN A 61 -3.67 14.04 3.13
C ASN A 61 -2.69 13.81 4.29
N PRO A 62 -1.55 14.53 4.36
CA PRO A 62 -0.60 14.37 5.46
C PRO A 62 -1.17 14.82 6.82
N HIS A 63 -2.23 15.61 6.86
CA HIS A 63 -2.85 16.05 8.11
C HIS A 63 -3.58 14.91 8.85
N CYS A 64 -3.84 13.77 8.21
CA CYS A 64 -4.38 12.60 8.90
C CYS A 64 -3.30 11.75 9.61
N VAL A 65 -2.03 12.14 9.54
CA VAL A 65 -0.93 11.47 10.24
C VAL A 65 -0.76 12.07 11.63
N LEU A 66 -0.99 11.25 12.66
CA LEU A 66 -0.85 11.67 14.07
C LEU A 66 0.62 11.75 14.52
N GLY A 67 1.49 10.96 13.91
CA GLY A 67 2.91 10.90 14.21
C GLY A 67 3.60 9.80 13.41
N TYR A 68 4.92 9.83 13.37
CA TYR A 68 5.75 8.78 12.78
C TYR A 68 7.00 8.57 13.64
N PHE A 69 7.54 7.36 13.59
CA PHE A 69 8.78 7.02 14.27
C PHE A 69 9.93 7.06 13.27
N ARG A 70 11.01 7.77 13.63
CA ARG A 70 12.26 7.73 12.88
C ARG A 70 13.14 6.61 13.42
N VAL A 71 13.68 5.78 12.52
CA VAL A 71 14.63 4.73 12.90
C VAL A 71 15.91 5.38 13.43
N ARG A 72 16.50 4.82 14.49
CA ARG A 72 17.77 5.30 15.04
C ARG A 72 18.89 5.08 14.04
N ASP A 73 19.86 6.00 13.99
CA ASP A 73 20.90 6.01 12.93
C ASP A 73 21.70 4.69 12.85
N ALA A 74 21.86 3.95 13.95
CA ALA A 74 22.54 2.65 13.99
C ALA A 74 21.79 1.49 13.29
N GLU A 75 20.52 1.68 12.92
CA GLU A 75 19.66 0.63 12.36
C GLU A 75 19.20 0.91 10.92
N VAL A 76 19.70 2.00 10.30
CA VAL A 76 19.43 2.30 8.89
C VAL A 76 20.40 1.49 8.02
N ARG A 77 19.98 0.31 7.55
CA ARG A 77 20.59 -0.28 6.36
C ARG A 77 20.23 0.59 5.17
N ALA A 78 21.21 0.94 4.35
CA ALA A 78 20.98 1.64 3.08
C ALA A 78 19.99 0.80 2.25
N ILE A 79 18.82 1.38 1.98
CA ILE A 79 17.75 0.79 1.16
C ILE A 79 18.02 1.14 -0.31
#